data_AF-A0A972WYM4-F1
#
_entry.id   AF-A0A972WYM4-F1
#
_cell.length_a   1.000
_cell.length_b   1.000
_cell.length_c   1.000
_cell.angle_alpha   90.00
_cell.angle_beta   90.00
_cell.angle_gamma   90.00
#
_symmetry.space_group_name_H-M   'P 1'
#
loop_
_entity.id
_entity.type
_entity.pdbx_description
1 polymer ?
#
loop_
_entity_poly.entity_id
_entity_poly.type
_entity_poly.pdbx_seq_one_letter_code
_entity_poly.pdbx_strand_id
1 'polypeptide(L)'
;MPLTQRPDRNLALELVRVTESAALAASKWVGRGDKNAADGAAVDAMRNLLDTVNMDGVVVIGEGEKDEAPMLFNGERVGNGSKPLTDVAVDPIDGTTLTSLGRGNALSVLAVAERGTMFNPGPCVYMEKIVVAAPAATAIDLNVSPTKNLKEIAKATKKSLNDLVVVILERPRHDELIAEVRSCGCRIHLISDGDIFGAIAAASPQVGVDVLMGIGGTPEGVTAAAALKSLGGQILGRLWVKNDAEAKVAKDAGYDLSKVLTVDDLCSGDDVFFAATGVTDGELLRGVRYDSYGARSQSLVMRSRSGTVRVIDTQHRSDRIGQYSSAEFQ
;
A
#
# COMPACT_ATOMS: atom_id res chain seq x y z
N MET A 1 19.45 7.20 -15.84
CA MET A 1 20.11 6.53 -16.99
C MET A 1 19.28 6.75 -18.24
N PRO A 2 19.87 6.84 -19.44
CA PRO A 2 19.07 6.84 -20.66
C PRO A 2 18.32 5.49 -20.76
N LEU A 3 17.03 5.53 -21.11
CA LEU A 3 16.23 4.33 -21.38
C LEU A 3 16.79 3.66 -22.64
N THR A 4 17.72 2.71 -22.46
CA THR A 4 18.35 1.96 -23.56
C THR A 4 17.46 0.87 -24.14
N GLN A 5 16.31 0.60 -23.51
CA GLN A 5 15.30 -0.36 -23.97
C GLN A 5 14.06 0.34 -24.53
N ARG A 6 13.49 -0.22 -25.60
CA ARG A 6 12.23 0.24 -26.20
C ARG A 6 11.10 0.17 -25.15
N PRO A 7 10.09 1.06 -25.24
CA PRO A 7 8.88 0.92 -24.43
C PRO A 7 8.28 -0.47 -24.60
N ASP A 8 8.03 -1.14 -23.47
CA ASP A 8 7.41 -2.45 -23.37
C ASP A 8 6.00 -2.33 -22.78
N ARG A 9 5.31 -3.47 -22.68
CA ARG A 9 3.94 -3.54 -22.17
C ARG A 9 3.90 -3.02 -20.74
N ASN A 10 3.05 -2.00 -20.49
CA ASN A 10 2.89 -1.43 -19.17
C ASN A 10 1.87 -2.24 -18.36
N LEU A 11 2.35 -3.20 -17.57
CA LEU A 11 1.50 -4.02 -16.71
C LEU A 11 0.58 -3.18 -15.84
N ALA A 12 1.03 -2.01 -15.36
CA ALA A 12 0.22 -1.17 -14.48
C ALA A 12 -1.17 -0.79 -15.05
N LEU A 13 -1.32 -0.69 -16.38
CA LEU A 13 -2.61 -0.44 -17.03
C LEU A 13 -3.53 -1.67 -17.09
N GLU A 14 -2.99 -2.88 -16.94
CA GLU A 14 -3.80 -4.09 -16.74
C GLU A 14 -4.14 -4.27 -15.26
N LEU A 15 -3.17 -3.97 -14.39
CA LEU A 15 -3.30 -4.04 -12.94
C LEU A 15 -4.36 -3.08 -12.39
N VAL A 16 -4.60 -1.94 -13.03
CA VAL A 16 -5.68 -1.02 -12.60
C VAL A 16 -7.02 -1.73 -12.55
N ARG A 17 -7.34 -2.56 -13.56
CA ARG A 17 -8.61 -3.28 -13.64
C ARG A 17 -8.76 -4.26 -12.48
N VAL A 18 -7.63 -4.81 -11.98
CA VAL A 18 -7.62 -5.75 -10.85
C VAL A 18 -8.09 -5.05 -9.59
N THR A 19 -7.50 -3.90 -9.27
CA THR A 19 -7.92 -3.08 -8.12
C THR A 19 -9.32 -2.48 -8.32
N GLU A 20 -9.72 -2.15 -9.55
CA GLU A 20 -11.09 -1.69 -9.85
C GLU A 20 -12.12 -2.79 -9.59
N SER A 21 -11.84 -4.02 -10.02
CA SER A 21 -12.71 -5.18 -9.78
C SER A 21 -12.91 -5.44 -8.29
N ALA A 22 -11.80 -5.45 -7.54
CA ALA A 22 -11.81 -5.61 -6.09
C ALA A 22 -12.57 -4.47 -5.40
N ALA A 23 -12.31 -3.22 -5.77
CA ALA A 23 -13.00 -2.07 -5.19
C ALA A 23 -14.50 -2.05 -5.51
N LEU A 24 -14.89 -2.41 -6.73
CA LEU A 24 -16.30 -2.56 -7.12
C LEU A 24 -17.00 -3.62 -6.26
N ALA A 25 -16.36 -4.78 -6.04
CA ALA A 25 -16.90 -5.84 -5.21
C ALA A 25 -17.01 -5.41 -3.73
N ALA A 26 -15.93 -4.88 -3.17
CA ALA A 26 -15.87 -4.37 -1.78
C ALA A 26 -16.87 -3.25 -1.52
N SER A 27 -17.08 -2.36 -2.49
CA SER A 27 -17.95 -1.19 -2.31
C SER A 27 -19.42 -1.53 -2.03
N LYS A 28 -19.87 -2.74 -2.41
CA LYS A 28 -21.21 -3.26 -2.07
C LYS A 28 -21.38 -3.57 -0.58
N TRP A 29 -20.28 -3.62 0.17
CA TRP A 29 -20.24 -3.91 1.60
C TRP A 29 -19.96 -2.69 2.47
N VAL A 30 -19.76 -1.51 1.85
CA VAL A 30 -19.48 -0.26 2.55
C VAL A 30 -20.60 0.06 3.53
N GLY A 31 -20.25 0.22 4.81
CA GLY A 31 -21.20 0.57 5.88
C GLY A 31 -22.13 -0.55 6.34
N ARG A 32 -21.90 -1.81 5.91
CA ARG A 32 -22.76 -2.95 6.26
C ARG A 32 -22.34 -3.71 7.53
N GLY A 33 -21.27 -3.29 8.19
CA GLY A 33 -20.79 -3.87 9.45
C GLY A 33 -20.15 -5.25 9.31
N ASP A 34 -19.93 -5.75 8.10
CA ASP A 34 -19.33 -7.06 7.83
C ASP A 34 -18.00 -6.90 7.08
N LYS A 35 -16.92 -6.82 7.84
CA LYS A 35 -15.57 -6.66 7.28
C LYS A 35 -15.10 -7.89 6.53
N ASN A 36 -15.46 -9.10 6.98
CA ASN A 36 -14.98 -10.34 6.40
C ASN A 36 -15.67 -10.59 5.05
N ALA A 37 -16.96 -10.26 4.93
CA ALA A 37 -17.65 -10.37 3.65
C ALA A 37 -17.19 -9.31 2.63
N ALA A 38 -16.87 -8.10 3.09
CA ALA A 38 -16.26 -7.08 2.24
C ALA A 38 -14.92 -7.59 1.66
N ASP A 39 -14.08 -8.12 2.55
CA ASP A 39 -12.74 -8.61 2.24
C ASP A 39 -12.77 -9.81 1.29
N GLY A 40 -13.57 -10.84 1.61
CA GLY A 40 -13.75 -12.00 0.74
C GLY A 40 -14.23 -11.64 -0.66
N ALA A 41 -15.18 -10.69 -0.77
CA ALA A 41 -15.64 -10.22 -2.08
C ALA A 41 -14.52 -9.51 -2.88
N ALA A 42 -13.64 -8.76 -2.21
CA ALA A 42 -12.51 -8.11 -2.84
C ALA A 42 -11.43 -9.12 -3.28
N VAL A 43 -11.10 -10.08 -2.41
CA VAL A 43 -10.17 -11.19 -2.68
C VAL A 43 -10.62 -11.96 -3.93
N ASP A 44 -11.88 -12.40 -3.97
CA ASP A 44 -12.42 -13.16 -5.10
C ASP A 44 -12.30 -12.39 -6.42
N ALA A 45 -12.75 -11.12 -6.40
CA ALA A 45 -12.76 -10.27 -7.58
C ALA A 45 -11.34 -9.91 -8.07
N MET A 46 -10.41 -9.69 -7.13
CA MET A 46 -8.99 -9.46 -7.40
C MET A 46 -8.36 -10.71 -8.02
N ARG A 47 -8.51 -11.86 -7.37
CA ARG A 47 -7.91 -13.13 -7.75
C ARG A 47 -8.33 -13.57 -9.14
N ASN A 48 -9.64 -13.49 -9.44
CA ASN A 48 -10.19 -13.86 -10.75
C ASN A 48 -9.62 -12.99 -11.88
N LEU A 49 -9.44 -11.70 -11.65
CA LEU A 49 -8.92 -10.82 -12.69
C LEU A 49 -7.40 -10.95 -12.86
N LEU A 50 -6.67 -11.24 -11.78
CA LEU A 50 -5.23 -11.51 -11.83
C LEU A 50 -4.89 -12.66 -12.78
N ASP A 51 -5.71 -13.72 -12.86
CA ASP A 51 -5.49 -14.83 -13.81
C ASP A 51 -5.45 -14.41 -15.27
N THR A 52 -6.03 -13.27 -15.61
CA THR A 52 -6.08 -12.77 -16.99
C THR A 52 -4.86 -11.92 -17.35
N VAL A 53 -4.05 -11.52 -16.37
CA VAL A 53 -2.88 -10.65 -16.58
C VAL A 53 -1.75 -11.44 -17.21
N ASN A 54 -1.08 -10.84 -18.21
CA ASN A 54 0.07 -11.44 -18.87
C ASN A 54 1.34 -11.38 -18.01
N MET A 55 1.42 -12.27 -17.01
CA MET A 55 2.57 -12.45 -16.13
C MET A 55 2.61 -13.86 -15.54
N ASP A 56 3.78 -14.28 -15.06
CA ASP A 56 3.98 -15.40 -14.14
C ASP A 56 4.33 -14.75 -12.80
N GLY A 57 3.30 -14.49 -12.00
CA GLY A 57 3.40 -13.85 -10.69
C GLY A 57 3.46 -14.88 -9.57
N VAL A 58 4.18 -14.53 -8.52
CA VAL A 58 4.11 -15.21 -7.23
C VAL A 58 3.71 -14.18 -6.18
N VAL A 59 2.67 -14.49 -5.41
CA VAL A 59 2.23 -13.67 -4.28
C VAL A 59 3.30 -13.74 -3.19
N VAL A 60 3.99 -12.65 -2.93
CA VAL A 60 4.97 -12.52 -1.82
C VAL A 60 4.29 -11.95 -0.58
N ILE A 61 3.29 -11.10 -0.79
CA ILE A 61 2.45 -10.49 0.23
C ILE A 61 1.01 -10.66 -0.21
N GLY A 62 0.19 -11.32 0.61
CA GLY A 62 -1.25 -11.35 0.43
C GLY A 62 -1.99 -11.61 1.74
N GLU A 63 -3.10 -12.35 1.66
CA GLU A 63 -4.05 -12.54 2.77
C GLU A 63 -3.49 -13.31 3.96
N GLY A 64 -2.37 -14.01 3.77
CA GLY A 64 -1.67 -14.75 4.81
C GLY A 64 -1.02 -16.03 4.30
N GLU A 65 -0.76 -16.95 5.21
CA GLU A 65 -0.22 -18.27 4.90
C GLU A 65 -1.30 -19.17 4.27
N LYS A 66 -0.87 -20.16 3.48
CA LYS A 66 -1.77 -21.04 2.71
C LYS A 66 -2.84 -21.75 3.55
N ASP A 67 -2.53 -22.09 4.79
CA ASP A 67 -3.45 -22.79 5.68
C ASP A 67 -4.51 -21.85 6.28
N GLU A 68 -4.27 -20.54 6.23
CA GLU A 68 -5.13 -19.49 6.82
C GLU A 68 -5.90 -18.69 5.74
N ALA A 69 -5.37 -18.65 4.52
CA ALA A 69 -5.94 -17.92 3.38
C ALA A 69 -6.21 -18.86 2.18
N PRO A 70 -7.49 -19.06 1.77
CA PRO A 70 -7.83 -19.97 0.67
C PRO A 70 -7.40 -19.44 -0.71
N MET A 71 -7.23 -18.12 -0.85
CA MET A 71 -6.82 -17.42 -2.05
C MET A 71 -5.86 -16.28 -1.67
N LEU A 72 -5.02 -15.89 -2.62
CA LEU A 72 -4.00 -14.85 -2.48
C LEU A 72 -3.07 -15.10 -1.29
N PHE A 73 -2.76 -16.37 -1.02
CA PHE A 73 -1.82 -16.74 0.04
C PHE A 73 -0.36 -16.57 -0.41
N ASN A 74 0.54 -16.41 0.55
CA ASN A 74 1.98 -16.31 0.31
C ASN A 74 2.50 -17.55 -0.45
N GLY A 75 3.06 -17.33 -1.63
CA GLY A 75 3.56 -18.35 -2.55
C GLY A 75 2.56 -18.78 -3.63
N GLU A 76 1.33 -18.27 -3.64
CA GLU A 76 0.37 -18.56 -4.71
C GLU A 76 0.89 -18.05 -6.07
N ARG A 77 0.70 -18.85 -7.14
CA ARG A 77 0.95 -18.41 -8.51
C ARG A 77 -0.27 -17.71 -9.10
N VAL A 78 -0.04 -16.53 -9.67
CA VAL A 78 -1.08 -15.68 -10.28
C VAL A 78 -0.64 -15.20 -11.67
N GLY A 79 -1.60 -14.74 -12.48
CA GLY A 79 -1.35 -14.44 -13.89
C GLY A 79 -1.49 -15.66 -14.79
N ASN A 80 -1.51 -15.44 -16.09
CA ASN A 80 -1.69 -16.53 -17.07
C ASN A 80 -0.41 -17.35 -17.36
N GLY A 81 0.67 -17.12 -16.61
CA GLY A 81 1.94 -17.85 -16.72
C GLY A 81 2.84 -17.39 -17.86
N SER A 82 2.45 -16.34 -18.62
CA SER A 82 3.33 -15.74 -19.61
C SER A 82 4.41 -14.88 -18.94
N LYS A 83 5.56 -14.69 -19.59
CA LYS A 83 6.57 -13.74 -19.08
C LYS A 83 5.98 -12.33 -18.99
N PRO A 84 6.45 -11.49 -18.03
CA PRO A 84 7.63 -11.68 -17.17
C PRO A 84 7.39 -12.51 -15.89
N LEU A 85 8.48 -12.97 -15.27
CA LEU A 85 8.47 -13.54 -13.92
C LEU A 85 8.43 -12.39 -12.91
N THR A 86 7.44 -12.38 -12.04
CA THR A 86 7.19 -11.26 -11.13
C THR A 86 6.93 -11.70 -9.69
N ASP A 87 7.24 -10.81 -8.75
CA ASP A 87 6.70 -10.80 -7.39
C ASP A 87 5.45 -9.93 -7.36
N VAL A 88 4.47 -10.35 -6.57
CA VAL A 88 3.18 -9.66 -6.43
C VAL A 88 2.88 -9.42 -4.96
N ALA A 89 2.54 -8.18 -4.61
CA ALA A 89 1.96 -7.83 -3.32
C ALA A 89 0.52 -7.37 -3.55
N VAL A 90 -0.43 -8.02 -2.87
CA VAL A 90 -1.86 -7.69 -2.91
C VAL A 90 -2.31 -7.21 -1.54
N ASP A 91 -3.18 -6.20 -1.54
CA ASP A 91 -4.00 -5.84 -0.40
C ASP A 91 -5.40 -5.50 -0.95
N PRO A 92 -6.30 -6.50 -1.02
CA PRO A 92 -7.64 -6.34 -1.58
C PRO A 92 -8.41 -5.18 -0.94
N ILE A 93 -8.26 -4.96 0.38
CA ILE A 93 -8.81 -3.81 1.10
C ILE A 93 -7.84 -3.36 2.22
N ASP A 94 -7.05 -2.33 1.93
CA ASP A 94 -6.34 -1.55 2.94
C ASP A 94 -7.38 -0.77 3.76
N GLY A 95 -7.78 -1.34 4.90
CA GLY A 95 -8.83 -0.81 5.77
C GLY A 95 -10.18 -1.53 5.68
N THR A 96 -10.22 -2.85 5.85
CA THR A 96 -11.49 -3.62 5.97
C THR A 96 -12.44 -3.06 7.05
N THR A 97 -11.90 -2.58 8.17
CA THR A 97 -12.67 -1.87 9.20
C THR A 97 -13.27 -0.56 8.67
N LEU A 98 -12.50 0.22 7.89
CA LEU A 98 -12.99 1.46 7.28
C LEU A 98 -14.16 1.16 6.34
N THR A 99 -14.00 0.16 5.47
CA THR A 99 -15.05 -0.30 4.55
C THR A 99 -16.31 -0.73 5.30
N SER A 100 -16.20 -1.65 6.26
CA SER A 100 -17.37 -2.16 6.99
C SER A 100 -18.14 -1.08 7.75
N LEU A 101 -17.45 -0.04 8.24
CA LEU A 101 -18.04 1.07 8.98
C LEU A 101 -18.41 2.27 8.08
N GLY A 102 -18.15 2.21 6.77
CA GLY A 102 -18.44 3.32 5.85
C GLY A 102 -17.57 4.54 6.08
N ARG A 103 -16.35 4.36 6.60
CA ARG A 103 -15.37 5.43 6.83
C ARG A 103 -14.50 5.63 5.59
N GLY A 104 -13.97 6.84 5.45
CA GLY A 104 -13.15 7.21 4.30
C GLY A 104 -11.77 6.55 4.26
N ASN A 105 -11.06 6.74 3.15
CA ASN A 105 -9.69 6.27 2.88
C ASN A 105 -9.47 4.75 2.74
N ALA A 106 -10.51 3.93 2.56
CA ALA A 106 -10.30 2.52 2.22
C ALA A 106 -9.89 2.37 0.75
N LEU A 107 -8.81 1.62 0.50
CA LEU A 107 -8.25 1.41 -0.84
C LEU A 107 -8.16 -0.08 -1.16
N SER A 108 -8.28 -0.44 -2.45
CA SER A 108 -7.80 -1.73 -2.96
C SER A 108 -6.46 -1.51 -3.65
N VAL A 109 -5.44 -2.31 -3.33
CA VAL A 109 -4.05 -2.06 -3.71
C VAL A 109 -3.38 -3.31 -4.28
N LEU A 110 -2.49 -3.09 -5.25
CA LEU A 110 -1.62 -4.10 -5.82
C LEU A 110 -0.27 -3.49 -6.21
N ALA A 111 0.82 -4.18 -5.90
CA ALA A 111 2.14 -3.91 -6.45
C ALA A 111 2.71 -5.14 -7.17
N VAL A 112 3.49 -4.89 -8.23
CA VAL A 112 4.20 -5.93 -8.99
C VAL A 112 5.62 -5.47 -9.23
N ALA A 113 6.59 -6.35 -8.98
CA ALA A 113 8.00 -6.11 -9.23
C ALA A 113 8.66 -7.33 -9.88
N GLU A 114 9.92 -7.21 -10.25
CA GLU A 114 10.71 -8.32 -10.76
C GLU A 114 10.79 -9.44 -9.69
N ARG A 115 10.82 -10.70 -10.14
CA ARG A 115 10.87 -11.87 -9.23
C ARG A 115 12.06 -11.79 -8.25
N GLY A 116 11.79 -12.04 -6.97
CA GLY A 116 12.79 -12.04 -5.90
C GLY A 116 13.25 -10.66 -5.45
N THR A 117 12.53 -9.59 -5.80
CA THR A 117 12.91 -8.21 -5.47
C THR A 117 12.05 -7.57 -4.40
N MET A 118 10.90 -8.17 -4.05
CA MET A 118 10.12 -7.75 -2.88
C MET A 118 10.66 -8.39 -1.60
N PHE A 119 10.82 -7.59 -0.56
CA PHE A 119 11.18 -8.10 0.77
C PHE A 119 10.07 -9.03 1.30
N ASN A 120 10.47 -10.21 1.75
CA ASN A 120 9.55 -11.13 2.41
C ASN A 120 9.46 -10.75 3.91
N PRO A 121 8.27 -10.40 4.44
CA PRO A 121 8.09 -10.08 5.85
C PRO A 121 8.40 -11.26 6.80
N GLY A 122 8.26 -12.50 6.32
CA GLY A 122 8.38 -13.71 7.13
C GLY A 122 7.52 -13.65 8.39
N PRO A 123 8.06 -13.97 9.58
CA PRO A 123 7.29 -13.95 10.82
C PRO A 123 7.08 -12.53 11.40
N CYS A 124 7.68 -11.49 10.81
CA CYS A 124 7.66 -10.15 11.36
C CYS A 124 6.45 -9.36 10.86
N VAL A 125 5.34 -9.44 11.58
CA VAL A 125 4.07 -8.81 11.19
C VAL A 125 4.07 -7.28 11.26
N TYR A 126 4.95 -6.66 12.08
CA TYR A 126 5.01 -5.21 12.26
C TYR A 126 6.42 -4.66 11.98
N MET A 127 6.46 -3.40 11.56
CA MET A 127 7.69 -2.63 11.41
C MET A 127 7.47 -1.17 11.83
N GLU A 128 8.49 -0.56 12.42
CA GLU A 128 8.62 0.88 12.55
C GLU A 128 8.88 1.49 11.17
N LYS A 129 8.20 2.58 10.84
CA LYS A 129 8.22 3.25 9.53
C LYS A 129 8.43 4.75 9.71
N ILE A 130 9.25 5.33 8.85
CA ILE A 130 9.25 6.76 8.55
C ILE A 130 9.25 6.95 7.04
N VAL A 131 8.30 7.72 6.52
CA VAL A 131 8.11 7.93 5.06
C VAL A 131 8.07 9.41 4.75
N VAL A 132 8.80 9.84 3.71
CA VAL A 132 8.85 11.24 3.27
C VAL A 132 8.91 11.34 1.74
N ALA A 133 8.50 12.49 1.21
CA ALA A 133 8.69 12.84 -0.20
C ALA A 133 10.17 13.08 -0.56
N ALA A 134 10.45 13.10 -1.87
CA ALA A 134 11.80 13.24 -2.44
C ALA A 134 12.67 14.36 -1.82
N PRO A 135 12.17 15.57 -1.54
CA PRO A 135 13.00 16.65 -0.97
C PRO A 135 13.62 16.33 0.40
N ALA A 136 13.01 15.42 1.17
CA ALA A 136 13.48 15.03 2.50
C ALA A 136 14.03 13.59 2.56
N ALA A 137 14.21 12.92 1.41
CA ALA A 137 14.61 11.51 1.34
C ALA A 137 15.92 11.18 2.08
N THR A 138 16.83 12.15 2.22
CA THR A 138 18.12 12.00 2.92
C THR A 138 18.13 12.64 4.30
N ALA A 139 16.99 13.15 4.78
CA ALA A 139 16.88 13.92 6.02
C ALA A 139 16.32 13.09 7.19
N ILE A 140 16.10 11.79 6.99
CA ILE A 140 15.46 10.89 7.95
C ILE A 140 16.41 9.79 8.45
N ASP A 141 16.27 9.42 9.73
CA ASP A 141 17.04 8.37 10.40
C ASP A 141 16.21 7.72 11.53
N LEU A 142 16.06 6.40 11.52
CA LEU A 142 15.36 5.64 12.57
C LEU A 142 16.16 5.47 13.88
N ASN A 143 17.39 5.98 13.95
CA ASN A 143 18.22 5.95 15.16
C ASN A 143 18.15 7.24 15.98
N VAL A 144 17.35 8.23 15.54
CA VAL A 144 17.16 9.49 16.24
C VAL A 144 15.71 9.70 16.64
N SER A 145 15.48 10.63 17.57
CA SER A 145 14.12 10.91 18.03
C SER A 145 13.23 11.49 16.92
N PRO A 146 11.91 11.26 16.98
CA PRO A 146 10.92 11.92 16.12
C PRO A 146 11.13 13.43 16.02
N THR A 147 11.38 14.12 17.15
CA THR A 147 11.66 15.56 17.17
C THR A 147 12.85 15.95 16.29
N LYS A 148 13.94 15.16 16.32
CA LYS A 148 15.12 15.45 15.49
C LYS A 148 14.82 15.23 14.02
N ASN A 149 14.14 14.13 13.67
CA ASN A 149 13.68 13.88 12.30
C ASN A 149 12.81 15.04 11.79
N LEU A 150 11.81 15.48 12.56
CA LEU A 150 10.92 16.58 12.16
C LEU A 150 11.65 17.88 11.89
N LYS A 151 12.69 18.21 12.67
CA LYS A 151 13.54 19.40 12.44
C LYS A 151 14.33 19.29 11.14
N GLU A 152 14.92 18.14 10.84
CA GLU A 152 15.66 17.94 9.59
C GLU A 152 14.72 17.89 8.38
N ILE A 153 13.54 17.29 8.49
CA ILE A 153 12.50 17.30 7.46
C ILE A 153 12.03 18.74 7.20
N ALA A 154 11.74 19.52 8.24
CA ALA A 154 11.34 20.92 8.12
C ALA A 154 12.40 21.74 7.38
N LYS A 155 13.68 21.54 7.72
CA LYS A 155 14.82 22.19 7.05
C LYS A 155 14.93 21.77 5.58
N ALA A 156 14.84 20.48 5.28
CA ALA A 156 14.95 19.95 3.92
C ALA A 156 13.80 20.42 3.02
N THR A 157 12.59 20.52 3.57
CA THR A 157 11.38 20.97 2.87
C THR A 157 11.16 22.48 2.90
N LYS A 158 12.00 23.23 3.62
CA LYS A 158 11.89 24.68 3.85
C LYS A 158 10.54 25.09 4.46
N LYS A 159 10.03 24.28 5.39
CA LYS A 159 8.80 24.52 6.16
C LYS A 159 9.13 24.84 7.62
N SER A 160 8.21 25.51 8.31
CA SER A 160 8.26 25.56 9.78
C SER A 160 7.73 24.25 10.37
N LEU A 161 8.08 23.94 11.62
CA LEU A 161 7.54 22.76 12.31
C LEU A 161 6.00 22.80 12.38
N ASN A 162 5.41 23.97 12.58
CA ASN A 162 3.95 24.13 12.67
C ASN A 162 3.24 23.92 11.33
N ASP A 163 3.96 24.03 10.22
CA ASP A 163 3.45 23.74 8.88
C ASP A 163 3.56 22.26 8.52
N LEU A 164 4.36 21.47 9.25
CA LEU A 164 4.46 20.03 9.02
C LEU A 164 3.22 19.28 9.51
N VAL A 165 2.77 18.32 8.70
CA VAL A 165 1.71 17.36 9.07
C VAL A 165 2.30 15.96 9.11
N VAL A 166 2.21 15.32 10.28
CA VAL A 166 2.62 13.93 10.51
C VAL A 166 1.39 13.04 10.46
N VAL A 167 1.36 12.05 9.57
CA VAL A 167 0.34 10.99 9.61
C VAL A 167 0.80 9.85 10.53
N ILE A 168 -0.09 9.44 11.43
CA ILE A 168 0.19 8.41 12.45
C ILE A 168 -1.05 7.53 12.63
N LEU A 169 -0.85 6.21 12.70
CA LEU A 169 -1.92 5.28 13.09
C LEU A 169 -2.34 5.54 14.54
N GLU A 170 -3.64 5.74 14.79
CA GLU A 170 -4.17 5.91 16.14
C GLU A 170 -4.21 4.57 16.87
N ARG A 171 -3.15 4.30 17.65
CA ARG A 171 -2.97 3.08 18.42
C ARG A 171 -2.29 3.41 19.75
N PRO A 172 -2.59 2.69 20.84
CA PRO A 172 -1.94 2.92 22.14
C PRO A 172 -0.41 2.86 22.09
N ARG A 173 0.15 2.01 21.21
CA ARG A 173 1.60 1.92 20.97
C ARG A 173 2.24 3.20 20.39
N HIS A 174 1.45 4.18 19.96
CA HIS A 174 1.92 5.46 19.43
C HIS A 174 1.63 6.65 20.35
N ASP A 175 1.11 6.45 21.55
CA ASP A 175 0.75 7.55 22.45
C ASP A 175 1.95 8.46 22.77
N GLU A 176 3.13 7.86 22.98
CA GLU A 176 4.39 8.59 23.21
C GLU A 176 4.84 9.37 21.96
N LEU A 177 4.79 8.74 20.79
CA LEU A 177 5.10 9.39 19.50
C LEU A 177 4.16 10.59 19.27
N ILE A 178 2.85 10.39 19.46
CA ILE A 178 1.84 11.44 19.29
C ILE A 178 2.11 12.61 20.25
N ALA A 179 2.43 12.32 21.51
CA ALA A 179 2.76 13.34 22.49
C ALA A 179 4.03 14.12 22.10
N GLU A 180 5.07 13.43 21.64
CA GLU A 180 6.31 14.06 21.18
C GLU A 180 6.08 14.98 19.97
N VAL A 181 5.37 14.50 18.95
CA VAL A 181 5.04 15.28 17.75
C VAL A 181 4.24 16.54 18.11
N ARG A 182 3.26 16.43 19.01
CA ARG A 182 2.51 17.59 19.54
C ARG A 182 3.42 18.57 20.27
N SER A 183 4.34 18.08 21.11
CA SER A 183 5.27 18.93 21.85
C SER A 183 6.26 19.68 20.94
N CYS A 184 6.56 19.13 19.77
CA CYS A 184 7.40 19.74 18.73
C CYS A 184 6.68 20.89 18.00
N GLY A 185 5.34 20.99 18.12
CA GLY A 185 4.50 21.99 17.45
C GLY A 185 3.96 21.55 16.09
N CYS A 186 4.27 20.33 15.64
CA CYS A 186 3.77 19.79 14.37
C CYS A 186 2.27 19.43 14.45
N ARG A 187 1.61 19.43 13.30
CA ARG A 187 0.22 18.97 13.17
C ARG A 187 0.20 17.45 13.00
N ILE A 188 -0.87 16.79 13.42
CA ILE A 188 -1.04 15.34 13.29
C ILE A 188 -2.32 15.04 12.52
N HIS A 189 -2.20 14.17 11.52
CA HIS A 189 -3.33 13.51 10.87
C HIS A 189 -3.42 12.08 11.41
N LEU A 190 -4.34 11.84 12.34
CA LEU A 190 -4.56 10.51 12.89
C LEU A 190 -5.42 9.69 11.95
N ILE A 191 -4.98 8.48 11.63
CA ILE A 191 -5.72 7.51 10.83
C ILE A 191 -6.01 6.26 11.66
N SER A 192 -7.21 5.69 11.56
CA SER A 192 -7.53 4.47 12.31
C SER A 192 -6.96 3.23 11.64
N ASP A 193 -6.88 3.18 10.32
CA ASP A 193 -6.31 2.10 9.51
C ASP A 193 -5.78 2.74 8.22
N GLY A 194 -5.12 1.99 7.33
CA GLY A 194 -4.73 2.55 6.03
C GLY A 194 -3.33 3.15 5.98
N ASP A 195 -2.29 2.43 6.39
CA ASP A 195 -0.93 3.01 6.38
C ASP A 195 -0.22 2.97 5.02
N ILE A 196 -0.76 2.23 4.03
CA ILE A 196 -0.36 2.37 2.61
C ILE A 196 -0.82 3.74 2.10
N PHE A 197 -2.09 4.11 2.37
CA PHE A 197 -2.58 5.47 2.11
C PHE A 197 -1.67 6.51 2.76
N GLY A 198 -1.37 6.35 4.05
CA GLY A 198 -0.54 7.31 4.79
C GLY A 198 0.86 7.48 4.19
N ALA A 199 1.48 6.39 3.74
CA ALA A 199 2.80 6.43 3.10
C ALA A 199 2.76 7.15 1.74
N ILE A 200 1.75 6.87 0.90
CA ILE A 200 1.57 7.53 -0.39
C ILE A 200 1.24 9.01 -0.20
N ALA A 201 0.39 9.34 0.78
CA ALA A 201 0.04 10.71 1.14
C ALA A 201 1.27 11.52 1.54
N ALA A 202 2.15 10.96 2.37
CA ALA A 202 3.39 11.62 2.80
C ALA A 202 4.41 11.85 1.66
N ALA A 203 4.34 11.04 0.61
CA ALA A 203 5.19 11.18 -0.57
C ALA A 203 4.53 11.93 -1.74
N SER A 204 3.24 12.28 -1.61
CA SER A 204 2.46 12.96 -2.63
C SER A 204 2.20 14.41 -2.24
N PRO A 205 2.45 15.39 -3.12
CA PRO A 205 2.17 16.80 -2.82
C PRO A 205 0.67 17.12 -2.73
N GLN A 206 -0.22 16.18 -3.06
CA GLN A 206 -1.66 16.45 -3.24
C GLN A 206 -2.48 16.40 -1.94
N VAL A 207 -2.04 15.60 -0.95
CA VAL A 207 -2.84 15.32 0.25
C VAL A 207 -2.56 16.32 1.38
N GLY A 208 -1.37 16.94 1.38
CA GLY A 208 -0.97 17.90 2.42
C GLY A 208 -0.39 17.24 3.68
N VAL A 209 0.09 16.01 3.55
CA VAL A 209 0.87 15.29 4.58
C VAL A 209 2.35 15.36 4.22
N ASP A 210 3.22 15.53 5.21
CA ASP A 210 4.66 15.69 5.00
C ASP A 210 5.48 14.45 5.35
N VAL A 211 5.00 13.68 6.34
CA VAL A 211 5.71 12.52 6.85
C VAL A 211 4.75 11.52 7.47
N LEU A 212 4.98 10.23 7.23
CA LEU A 212 4.40 9.15 8.03
C LEU A 212 5.40 8.74 9.09
N MET A 213 4.95 8.53 10.34
CA MET A 213 5.77 7.98 11.42
C MET A 213 4.97 6.94 12.22
N GLY A 214 5.64 5.88 12.66
CA GLY A 214 5.12 4.94 13.65
C GLY A 214 5.26 3.48 13.23
N ILE A 215 4.64 2.59 14.00
CA ILE A 215 4.65 1.14 13.83
C ILE A 215 3.36 0.67 13.16
N GLY A 216 3.52 0.03 12.01
CA GLY A 216 2.44 -0.53 11.20
C GLY A 216 2.84 -1.86 10.58
N GLY A 217 1.99 -2.43 9.73
CA GLY A 217 2.23 -3.78 9.23
C GLY A 217 3.43 -3.85 8.27
N THR A 218 4.28 -4.87 8.42
CA THR A 218 5.44 -5.04 7.52
C THR A 218 5.03 -5.23 6.06
N PRO A 219 4.02 -6.07 5.72
CA PRO A 219 3.59 -6.24 4.34
C PRO A 219 3.18 -4.93 3.66
N GLU A 220 2.45 -4.08 4.37
CA GLU A 220 2.01 -2.76 3.91
C GLU A 220 3.20 -1.82 3.68
N GLY A 221 4.27 -1.94 4.49
CA GLY A 221 5.51 -1.20 4.29
C GLY A 221 6.24 -1.57 3.00
N VAL A 222 6.24 -2.87 2.63
CA VAL A 222 6.80 -3.34 1.36
C VAL A 222 5.97 -2.85 0.17
N THR A 223 4.64 -2.94 0.28
CA THR A 223 3.71 -2.45 -0.75
C THR A 223 3.83 -0.94 -0.93
N ALA A 224 3.97 -0.18 0.16
CA ALA A 224 4.23 1.25 0.12
C ALA A 224 5.59 1.58 -0.52
N ALA A 225 6.65 0.80 -0.23
CA ALA A 225 7.95 0.98 -0.87
C ALA A 225 7.87 0.89 -2.40
N ALA A 226 7.08 -0.05 -2.92
CA ALA A 226 6.84 -0.19 -4.36
C ALA A 226 6.20 1.08 -4.99
N ALA A 227 5.23 1.70 -4.30
CA ALA A 227 4.66 2.98 -4.72
C ALA A 227 5.70 4.12 -4.67
N LEU A 228 6.48 4.17 -3.58
CA LEU A 228 7.48 5.23 -3.34
C LEU A 228 8.59 5.25 -4.38
N LYS A 229 8.99 4.10 -4.94
CA LYS A 229 9.94 4.07 -6.07
C LYS A 229 9.47 4.89 -7.27
N SER A 230 8.15 4.95 -7.50
CA SER A 230 7.59 5.76 -8.59
C SER A 230 7.46 7.24 -8.24
N LEU A 231 7.29 7.56 -6.95
CA LEU A 231 7.15 8.92 -6.44
C LEU A 231 8.51 9.58 -6.14
N GLY A 232 9.59 8.80 -6.06
CA GLY A 232 10.91 9.26 -5.63
C GLY A 232 10.98 9.57 -4.13
N GLY A 233 10.01 9.09 -3.34
CA GLY A 233 10.02 9.20 -1.89
C GLY A 233 10.99 8.22 -1.23
N GLN A 234 11.14 8.34 0.08
CA GLN A 234 11.92 7.40 0.89
C GLN A 234 11.05 6.80 1.98
N ILE A 235 11.25 5.52 2.24
CA ILE A 235 10.81 4.83 3.45
C ILE A 235 12.03 4.26 4.16
N LEU A 236 12.15 4.54 5.44
CA LEU A 236 13.01 3.74 6.33
C LEU A 236 12.12 2.87 7.19
N GLY A 237 12.49 1.60 7.26
CA GLY A 237 11.80 0.55 7.98
C GLY A 237 12.71 -0.13 9.00
N ARG A 238 12.18 -0.56 10.14
CA ARG A 238 12.86 -1.48 11.05
C ARG A 238 11.86 -2.49 11.58
N LEU A 239 12.17 -3.77 11.47
CA LEU A 239 11.27 -4.83 11.95
C LEU A 239 10.99 -4.64 13.44
N TRP A 240 9.72 -4.74 13.81
CA TRP A 240 9.24 -4.51 15.16
C TRP A 240 8.57 -5.76 15.68
N VAL A 241 9.02 -6.21 16.86
CA VAL A 241 8.51 -7.39 17.55
C VAL A 241 7.96 -6.98 18.90
N LYS A 242 6.87 -7.61 19.32
CA LYS A 242 6.19 -7.24 20.55
C LYS A 242 6.86 -7.80 21.80
N ASN A 243 7.56 -8.93 21.67
CA ASN A 243 8.12 -9.68 22.78
C ASN A 243 9.32 -10.54 22.35
N ASP A 244 10.03 -11.09 23.33
CA ASP A 244 11.23 -11.92 23.11
C ASP A 244 10.96 -13.22 22.34
N ALA A 245 9.73 -13.75 22.41
CA ALA A 245 9.38 -14.97 21.67
C ALA A 245 9.30 -14.70 20.17
N GLU A 246 8.63 -13.62 19.76
CA GLU A 246 8.63 -13.14 18.37
C GLU A 246 10.05 -12.78 17.92
N ALA A 247 10.84 -12.12 18.78
CA ALA A 247 12.23 -11.78 18.49
C ALA A 247 13.09 -13.02 18.20
N LYS A 248 12.88 -14.09 18.97
CA LYS A 248 13.58 -15.36 18.77
C LYS A 248 13.17 -16.01 17.45
N VAL A 249 11.86 -16.11 17.17
CA VAL A 249 11.36 -16.68 15.91
C VAL A 249 11.92 -15.93 14.69
N ALA A 250 11.94 -14.60 14.73
CA ALA A 250 12.52 -13.78 13.67
C ALA A 250 14.01 -14.05 13.47
N LYS A 251 14.80 -14.07 14.55
CA LYS A 251 16.25 -14.34 14.49
C LYS A 251 16.57 -15.75 14.02
N ASP A 252 15.83 -16.75 14.51
CA ASP A 252 15.97 -18.15 14.09
C ASP A 252 15.64 -18.32 12.60
N ALA A 253 14.73 -17.50 12.07
CA ALA A 253 14.41 -17.41 10.64
C ALA A 253 15.40 -16.54 9.82
N GLY A 254 16.44 -15.97 10.45
CA GLY A 254 17.51 -15.23 9.79
C GLY A 254 17.29 -13.72 9.65
N TYR A 255 16.29 -13.15 10.32
CA TYR A 255 16.02 -11.70 10.27
C TYR A 255 16.88 -10.92 11.26
N ASP A 256 17.49 -9.82 10.80
CA ASP A 256 18.19 -8.85 11.64
C ASP A 256 17.25 -7.72 12.07
N LEU A 257 16.82 -7.77 13.34
CA LEU A 257 15.92 -6.78 13.93
C LEU A 257 16.55 -5.40 14.14
N SER A 258 17.88 -5.28 14.04
CA SER A 258 18.58 -4.00 14.17
C SER A 258 18.73 -3.27 12.84
N LYS A 259 18.61 -3.99 11.71
CA LYS A 259 18.80 -3.45 10.37
C LYS A 259 17.73 -2.41 10.06
N VAL A 260 18.18 -1.25 9.58
CA VAL A 260 17.31 -0.28 8.91
C VAL A 260 17.19 -0.68 7.45
N LEU A 261 15.97 -0.92 7.00
CA LEU A 261 15.60 -1.25 5.64
C LEU A 261 15.24 0.05 4.92
N THR A 262 15.89 0.31 3.78
CA THR A 262 15.56 1.42 2.88
C THR A 262 14.46 1.02 1.89
N VAL A 263 13.99 1.98 1.08
CA VAL A 263 13.07 1.68 -0.04
C VAL A 263 13.61 0.57 -0.96
N ASP A 264 14.92 0.53 -1.22
CA ASP A 264 15.54 -0.48 -2.08
C ASP A 264 15.80 -1.81 -1.36
N ASP A 265 15.86 -1.83 -0.02
CA ASP A 265 15.84 -3.08 0.74
C ASP A 265 14.44 -3.71 0.75
N LEU A 266 13.39 -2.89 0.78
CA LEU A 266 11.99 -3.34 0.80
C LEU A 266 11.50 -3.74 -0.60
N CYS A 267 11.92 -3.03 -1.65
CA CYS A 267 11.63 -3.36 -3.03
C CYS A 267 12.83 -3.00 -3.92
N SER A 268 13.66 -4.00 -4.26
CA SER A 268 14.91 -3.77 -5.00
C SER A 268 14.74 -3.70 -6.52
N GLY A 269 13.54 -3.97 -7.05
CA GLY A 269 13.28 -4.03 -8.49
C GLY A 269 13.42 -2.67 -9.17
N ASP A 270 13.90 -2.66 -10.41
CA ASP A 270 14.04 -1.44 -11.22
C ASP A 270 12.75 -1.12 -11.98
N ASP A 271 11.98 -2.15 -12.32
CA ASP A 271 10.68 -2.04 -13.01
C ASP A 271 9.54 -2.51 -12.10
N VAL A 272 9.02 -1.55 -11.33
CA VAL A 272 7.99 -1.75 -10.31
C VAL A 272 6.73 -1.02 -10.74
N PHE A 273 5.60 -1.72 -10.62
CA PHE A 273 4.28 -1.23 -10.95
C PHE A 273 3.44 -1.18 -9.67
N PHE A 274 2.63 -0.13 -9.56
CA PHE A 274 1.70 0.04 -8.44
C PHE A 274 0.34 0.45 -8.99
N ALA A 275 -0.73 -0.13 -8.44
CA ALA A 275 -2.11 0.26 -8.71
C ALA A 275 -2.89 0.35 -7.40
N ALA A 276 -3.75 1.36 -7.29
CA ALA A 276 -4.71 1.49 -6.22
C ALA A 276 -6.05 2.01 -6.74
N THR A 277 -7.17 1.57 -6.16
CA THR A 277 -8.50 2.10 -6.46
C THR A 277 -9.24 2.40 -5.16
N GLY A 278 -9.92 3.55 -5.10
CA GLY A 278 -10.71 3.93 -3.92
C GLY A 278 -11.94 3.04 -3.73
N VAL A 279 -12.06 2.43 -2.55
CA VAL A 279 -13.27 1.69 -2.13
C VAL A 279 -14.26 2.67 -1.52
N THR A 280 -13.80 3.45 -0.52
CA THR A 280 -14.54 4.56 0.07
C THR A 280 -13.90 5.89 -0.31
N ASP A 281 -14.65 7.00 -0.18
CA ASP A 281 -14.10 8.33 -0.48
C ASP A 281 -12.91 8.64 0.43
N GLY A 282 -11.81 9.03 -0.18
CA GLY A 282 -10.58 9.39 0.50
C GLY A 282 -9.90 10.62 -0.08
N GLU A 283 -8.84 11.06 0.59
CA GLU A 283 -8.09 12.27 0.23
C GLU A 283 -7.23 12.06 -1.03
N LEU A 284 -6.81 10.80 -1.27
CA LEU A 284 -6.04 10.41 -2.44
C LEU A 284 -6.92 9.99 -3.63
N LEU A 285 -7.97 9.20 -3.36
CA LEU A 285 -8.85 8.62 -4.37
C LEU A 285 -10.31 8.69 -3.92
N ARG A 286 -11.19 9.03 -4.85
CA ARG A 286 -12.64 8.89 -4.66
C ARG A 286 -13.03 7.42 -4.59
N GLY A 287 -13.99 7.13 -3.72
CA GLY A 287 -14.58 5.81 -3.59
C GLY A 287 -15.47 5.47 -4.79
N VAL A 288 -15.88 4.21 -4.85
CA VAL A 288 -16.83 3.76 -5.88
C VAL A 288 -18.18 4.44 -5.67
N ARG A 289 -18.75 5.00 -6.75
CA ARG A 289 -20.08 5.63 -6.73
C ARG A 289 -21.00 4.99 -7.75
N TYR A 290 -22.24 4.73 -7.36
CA TYR A 290 -23.25 4.17 -8.24
C TYR A 290 -24.23 5.25 -8.72
N ASP A 291 -24.58 5.20 -10.00
CA ASP A 291 -25.58 6.06 -10.63
C ASP A 291 -26.43 5.25 -11.64
N SER A 292 -27.31 5.92 -12.39
CA SER A 292 -28.17 5.25 -13.38
C SER A 292 -27.40 4.63 -14.56
N TYR A 293 -26.16 5.09 -14.83
CA TYR A 293 -25.31 4.50 -15.85
C TYR A 293 -24.65 3.21 -15.35
N GLY A 294 -24.27 3.18 -14.07
CA GLY A 294 -23.69 2.01 -13.43
C GLY A 294 -22.84 2.42 -12.23
N ALA A 295 -21.51 2.34 -12.39
CA ALA A 295 -20.56 2.66 -11.34
C ALA A 295 -19.43 3.55 -11.86
N ARG A 296 -18.84 4.33 -10.98
CA ARG A 296 -17.63 5.12 -11.24
C ARG A 296 -16.58 4.76 -10.21
N SER A 297 -15.35 4.55 -10.65
CA SER A 297 -14.19 4.36 -9.78
C SER A 297 -13.14 5.42 -10.11
N GLN A 298 -12.26 5.70 -9.14
CA GLN A 298 -11.05 6.46 -9.36
C GLN A 298 -9.85 5.63 -8.91
N SER A 299 -8.84 5.58 -9.78
CA SER A 299 -7.65 4.76 -9.57
C SER A 299 -6.38 5.56 -9.75
N LEU A 300 -5.33 5.13 -9.07
CA LEU A 300 -3.95 5.62 -9.15
C LEU A 300 -3.08 4.52 -9.72
N VAL A 301 -2.27 4.82 -10.73
CA VAL A 301 -1.40 3.85 -11.39
C VAL A 301 -0.01 4.45 -11.55
N MET A 302 1.02 3.69 -11.18
CA MET A 302 2.41 4.16 -11.23
C MET A 302 3.38 3.12 -11.79
N ARG A 303 4.50 3.60 -12.34
CA ARG A 303 5.62 2.76 -12.80
C ARG A 303 6.97 3.41 -12.52
N SER A 304 7.83 2.76 -11.73
CA SER A 304 9.12 3.27 -11.28
C SER A 304 10.04 3.66 -12.45
N ARG A 305 10.21 2.76 -13.42
CA ARG A 305 11.10 2.95 -14.57
C ARG A 305 10.80 4.21 -15.38
N SER A 306 9.53 4.63 -15.41
CA SER A 306 9.08 5.81 -16.14
C SER A 306 8.85 7.04 -15.26
N GLY A 307 8.87 6.88 -13.93
CA GLY A 307 8.47 7.90 -12.96
C GLY A 307 7.04 8.43 -13.19
N THR A 308 6.21 7.66 -13.89
CA THR A 308 4.92 8.16 -14.38
C THR A 308 3.82 7.79 -13.41
N VAL A 309 3.02 8.79 -13.04
CA VAL A 309 1.84 8.66 -12.19
C VAL A 309 0.59 8.99 -13.00
N ARG A 310 -0.46 8.17 -12.89
CA ARG A 310 -1.75 8.36 -13.57
C ARG A 310 -2.88 8.32 -12.56
N VAL A 311 -3.76 9.29 -12.65
CA VAL A 311 -5.09 9.23 -12.05
C VAL A 311 -6.08 8.90 -13.16
N ILE A 312 -6.89 7.87 -12.95
CA ILE A 312 -7.83 7.33 -13.94
C ILE A 312 -9.23 7.38 -13.34
N ASP A 313 -10.14 8.09 -14.02
CA ASP A 313 -11.56 8.07 -13.72
C ASP A 313 -12.27 7.13 -14.71
N THR A 314 -12.87 6.07 -14.18
CA THR A 314 -13.48 5.01 -15.00
C THR A 314 -14.99 5.00 -14.80
N GLN A 315 -15.74 4.92 -15.90
CA GLN A 315 -17.19 4.70 -15.88
C GLN A 315 -17.50 3.27 -16.32
N HIS A 316 -18.11 2.50 -15.43
CA HIS A 316 -18.49 1.11 -15.64
C HIS A 316 -19.99 1.06 -15.93
N ARG A 317 -20.40 0.40 -17.01
CA ARG A 317 -21.81 0.29 -17.38
C ARG A 317 -22.54 -0.76 -16.57
N SER A 318 -23.75 -0.45 -16.09
CA SER A 318 -24.59 -1.34 -15.28
C SER A 318 -24.85 -2.70 -15.93
N ASP A 319 -25.02 -2.77 -17.24
CA ASP A 319 -25.25 -4.01 -18.00
C ASP A 319 -24.00 -4.92 -18.09
N ARG A 320 -22.83 -4.43 -17.65
CA ARG A 320 -21.54 -5.12 -17.76
C ARG A 320 -20.77 -5.24 -16.44
N ILE A 321 -21.08 -4.42 -15.42
CA ILE A 321 -20.40 -4.45 -14.12
C ILE A 321 -20.46 -5.82 -13.45
N GLY A 322 -21.59 -6.54 -13.58
CA GLY A 322 -21.76 -7.87 -12.98
C GLY A 322 -20.96 -8.99 -13.67
N GLN A 323 -20.34 -8.74 -14.83
CA GLN A 323 -19.57 -9.75 -15.55
C GLN A 323 -18.22 -10.07 -14.88
N TYR A 324 -17.81 -9.30 -13.87
CA TYR A 324 -16.55 -9.46 -13.15
C TYR A 324 -16.73 -9.79 -11.65
N SER A 325 -17.95 -9.72 -11.10
CA SER A 325 -18.24 -10.07 -9.70
C SER A 325 -18.82 -11.48 -9.61
N SER A 326 -18.01 -12.43 -9.15
CA SER A 326 -18.42 -13.82 -8.92
C SER A 326 -19.36 -13.92 -7.72
N ALA A 327 -20.67 -13.99 -7.99
CA ALA A 327 -21.69 -14.54 -7.09
C ALA A 327 -23.01 -14.96 -7.79
N GLU A 328 -23.26 -14.56 -9.05
CA GLU A 328 -24.48 -14.94 -9.80
C GLU A 328 -24.25 -16.10 -10.81
N PHE A 329 -23.36 -17.05 -10.48
CA PHE A 329 -23.06 -18.22 -11.31
C PHE A 329 -23.23 -19.57 -10.57
N GLN A 330 -24.40 -19.77 -9.96
CA GLN A 330 -25.05 -21.09 -9.83
C GLN A 330 -26.49 -21.01 -10.29
#